data_AF-A0AAJ1SY70-F1
#
_entry.id   AF-A0AAJ1SY70-F1
#
_cell.length_a   1.000
_cell.length_b   1.000
_cell.length_c   1.000
_cell.angle_alpha   90.00
_cell.angle_beta   90.00
_cell.angle_gamma   90.00
#
_symmetry.space_group_name_H-M   'P 1'
#
loop_
_entity.id
_entity.type
_entity.pdbx_description
1 polymer ?
#
loop_
_entity_poly.entity_id
_entity_poly.type
_entity_poly.pdbx_seq_one_letter_code
_entity_poly.pdbx_strand_id
1 'polypeptide(L)'
;MRSYQIYWVVDEFANYFYGRERVFFNLFSEWKKTDGIEKTILEKQVQFITRPIPYLHIHRLLHHFFQKRKGFMNEGRVYQIHFPKKSNYSILRVEDRKLLISAKGSYDAESIFFEPLEHFHGRLLAIDFENERYGWLKPIKERKYV
;
A
#
# COMPACT_ATOMS: atom_id res chain seq x y z
N MET A 1 -5.00 -16.41 1.36
CA MET A 1 -3.85 -15.53 1.03
C MET A 1 -4.38 -14.12 1.14
N ARG A 2 -3.65 -13.17 1.72
CA ARG A 2 -4.12 -11.78 1.85
C ARG A 2 -3.35 -10.89 0.91
N SER A 3 -4.03 -9.95 0.29
CA SER A 3 -3.48 -9.11 -0.78
C SER A 3 -3.89 -7.66 -0.56
N TYR A 4 -2.91 -6.79 -0.42
CA TYR A 4 -3.13 -5.35 -0.26
C TYR A 4 -2.50 -4.59 -1.42
N GLN A 5 -3.25 -3.61 -1.95
CA GLN A 5 -2.73 -2.58 -2.83
C GLN A 5 -2.62 -1.29 -2.04
N ILE A 6 -1.43 -0.69 -2.05
CA ILE A 6 -1.17 0.54 -1.31
C ILE A 6 -0.92 1.67 -2.30
N TYR A 7 -1.69 2.74 -2.16
CA TYR A 7 -1.60 3.93 -3.00
C TYR A 7 -1.09 5.11 -2.17
N TRP A 8 -0.19 5.91 -2.75
CA TRP A 8 0.19 7.20 -2.16
C TRP A 8 -0.79 8.27 -2.64
N VAL A 9 -1.76 8.62 -1.79
CA VAL A 9 -2.78 9.62 -2.11
C VAL A 9 -2.20 11.02 -1.91
N VAL A 10 -2.56 11.96 -2.79
CA VAL A 10 -2.19 13.37 -2.65
C VAL A 10 -2.87 13.95 -1.40
N ASP A 11 -2.13 14.75 -0.61
CA ASP A 11 -2.59 15.25 0.69
C ASP A 11 -3.94 15.97 0.64
N GLU A 12 -4.21 16.74 -0.41
CA GLU A 12 -5.48 17.44 -0.60
C GLU A 12 -6.69 16.48 -0.57
N PHE A 13 -6.65 15.41 -1.36
CA PHE A 13 -7.72 14.42 -1.39
C PHE A 13 -7.76 13.56 -0.13
N ALA A 14 -6.60 13.19 0.40
CA ALA A 14 -6.52 12.42 1.65
C ALA A 14 -7.18 13.17 2.82
N ASN A 15 -6.92 14.47 2.94
CA ASN A 15 -7.54 15.32 3.96
C ASN A 15 -9.04 15.53 3.69
N TYR A 16 -9.42 15.82 2.43
CA TYR A 16 -10.82 16.07 2.08
C TYR A 16 -11.73 14.85 2.28
N PHE A 17 -11.21 13.65 1.99
CA PHE A 17 -11.95 12.38 2.12
C PHE A 17 -11.61 11.59 3.39
N TYR A 18 -10.96 12.21 4.38
CA TYR A 18 -10.73 11.57 5.66
C TYR A 18 -12.07 11.19 6.33
N GLY A 19 -12.16 9.97 6.86
CA GLY A 19 -13.41 9.38 7.38
C GLY A 19 -14.40 8.96 6.29
N ARG A 20 -14.08 9.16 5.01
CA ARG A 20 -14.88 8.80 3.83
C ARG A 20 -14.06 7.98 2.83
N GLU A 21 -13.17 7.12 3.35
CA GLU A 21 -12.20 6.35 2.57
C GLU A 21 -12.87 5.42 1.54
N ARG A 22 -14.14 5.08 1.76
CA ARG A 22 -14.97 4.32 0.82
C ARG A 22 -14.98 4.92 -0.59
N VAL A 23 -14.85 6.24 -0.73
CA VAL A 23 -14.77 6.90 -2.04
C VAL A 23 -13.57 6.41 -2.84
N PHE A 24 -12.40 6.29 -2.21
CA PHE A 24 -11.20 5.73 -2.85
C PHE A 24 -11.37 4.25 -3.18
N PHE A 25 -11.96 3.48 -2.26
CA PHE A 25 -12.24 2.06 -2.50
C PHE A 25 -13.10 1.85 -3.74
N ASN A 26 -14.22 2.58 -3.85
CA ASN A 26 -15.13 2.48 -4.98
C ASN A 26 -14.43 2.85 -6.28
N LEU A 27 -13.74 4.00 -6.32
CA LEU A 27 -13.02 4.46 -7.51
C LEU A 27 -11.97 3.46 -7.97
N PHE A 28 -11.15 2.93 -7.06
CA PHE A 28 -10.08 1.99 -7.43
C PHE A 28 -10.64 0.61 -7.79
N SER A 29 -11.75 0.20 -7.18
CA SER A 29 -12.45 -1.05 -7.54
C SER A 29 -13.04 -0.95 -8.93
N GLU A 30 -13.74 0.15 -9.24
CA GLU A 30 -14.31 0.41 -10.55
C GLU A 30 -13.21 0.50 -11.61
N TRP A 31 -12.19 1.32 -11.37
CA TRP A 31 -11.02 1.40 -12.25
C TRP A 31 -10.44 0.03 -12.56
N LYS A 32 -10.36 -0.91 -11.61
CA LYS A 32 -9.84 -2.26 -11.85
C LYS A 32 -10.76 -3.18 -12.66
N LYS A 33 -12.07 -2.96 -12.63
CA LYS A 33 -13.09 -3.81 -13.27
C LYS A 33 -13.54 -3.29 -14.64
N THR A 34 -13.32 -2.00 -14.90
CA THR A 34 -13.71 -1.34 -16.15
C THR A 34 -12.69 -1.55 -17.26
N ASP A 35 -13.18 -1.76 -18.47
CA ASP A 35 -12.41 -1.83 -19.71
C ASP A 35 -12.90 -0.77 -20.72
N GLY A 36 -12.21 -0.63 -21.86
CA GLY A 36 -12.62 0.28 -22.93
C GLY A 36 -12.38 1.77 -22.64
N ILE A 37 -13.25 2.64 -23.15
CA ILE A 37 -13.02 4.10 -23.10
C ILE A 37 -13.15 4.68 -21.69
N GLU A 38 -14.06 4.15 -20.89
CA GLU A 38 -14.32 4.57 -19.51
C GLU A 38 -13.10 4.32 -18.62
N LYS A 39 -12.36 3.24 -18.87
CA LYS A 39 -11.09 2.94 -18.20
C LYS A 39 -10.10 4.09 -18.30
N THR A 40 -10.06 4.80 -19.43
CA THR A 40 -9.14 5.93 -19.64
C THR A 40 -9.49 7.12 -18.74
N ILE A 41 -10.77 7.36 -18.50
CA ILE A 41 -11.24 8.45 -17.61
C ILE A 41 -10.91 8.09 -16.16
N LEU A 42 -11.22 6.86 -15.75
CA LEU A 42 -10.92 6.35 -14.41
C LEU A 42 -9.41 6.35 -14.15
N GLU A 43 -8.59 5.94 -15.12
CA GLU A 43 -7.14 6.01 -15.06
C GLU A 43 -6.66 7.43 -14.76
N LYS A 44 -7.17 8.44 -15.50
CA LYS A 44 -6.81 9.85 -15.27
C LYS A 44 -7.19 10.31 -13.86
N GLN A 45 -8.35 9.91 -13.35
CA GLN A 45 -8.78 10.25 -11.98
C GLN A 45 -7.86 9.61 -10.93
N VAL A 46 -7.59 8.31 -11.05
CA VAL A 46 -6.66 7.60 -10.15
C VAL A 46 -5.28 8.24 -10.21
N GLN A 47 -4.81 8.58 -11.40
CA GLN A 47 -3.52 9.23 -11.59
C GLN A 47 -3.47 10.64 -11.00
N PHE A 48 -4.56 11.39 -11.07
CA PHE A 48 -4.67 12.74 -10.53
C PHE A 48 -4.64 12.76 -9.01
N ILE A 49 -5.34 11.80 -8.37
CA ILE A 49 -5.45 11.76 -6.90
C ILE A 49 -4.32 10.99 -6.20
N THR A 50 -3.46 10.30 -6.96
CA THR A 50 -2.32 9.54 -6.42
C THR A 50 -0.99 10.10 -6.91
N ARG A 51 0.08 9.82 -6.17
CA ARG A 51 1.47 10.13 -6.53
C ARG A 51 2.21 8.85 -6.97
N PRO A 52 3.21 8.98 -7.85
CA PRO A 52 4.13 7.86 -8.15
C PRO A 52 4.86 7.40 -6.90
N ILE A 53 5.10 6.10 -6.77
CA ILE A 53 5.83 5.53 -5.64
C ILE A 53 7.35 5.77 -5.81
N PRO A 54 8.02 6.45 -4.86
CA PRO A 54 9.45 6.72 -4.96
C PRO A 54 10.25 5.47 -4.61
N TYR A 55 10.55 4.64 -5.61
CA TYR A 55 11.22 3.34 -5.42
C TYR A 55 12.47 3.41 -4.52
N LEU A 56 13.38 4.36 -4.75
CA LEU A 56 14.60 4.48 -3.95
C LEU A 56 14.33 4.78 -2.48
N HIS A 57 13.27 5.54 -2.17
CA HIS A 57 12.87 5.82 -0.80
C HIS A 57 12.32 4.54 -0.14
N ILE A 58 11.43 3.83 -0.82
CA ILE A 58 10.90 2.54 -0.34
C ILE A 58 12.03 1.53 -0.13
N HIS A 59 12.98 1.43 -1.06
CA HIS A 59 14.13 0.55 -0.95
C HIS A 59 14.96 0.85 0.31
N ARG A 60 15.35 2.12 0.50
CA ARG A 60 16.12 2.55 1.69
C ARG A 60 15.36 2.27 2.98
N LEU A 61 14.05 2.55 2.99
CA LEU A 61 13.18 2.31 4.12
C LEU A 61 13.13 0.82 4.49
N LEU A 62 12.88 -0.07 3.52
CA LEU A 62 12.82 -1.50 3.77
C LEU A 62 14.17 -2.07 4.20
N HIS A 63 15.27 -1.62 3.60
CA HIS A 63 16.60 -2.03 4.03
C HIS A 63 16.93 -1.56 5.45
N HIS A 64 16.55 -0.33 5.82
CA HIS A 64 16.74 0.16 7.19
C HIS A 64 16.09 -0.77 8.23
N PHE A 65 14.85 -1.21 7.96
CA PHE A 65 14.11 -2.09 8.87
C PHE A 65 14.56 -3.56 8.83
N PHE A 66 14.93 -4.08 7.66
CA PHE A 66 15.07 -5.54 7.48
C PHE A 66 16.47 -6.04 7.09
N GLN A 67 17.47 -5.18 6.88
CA GLN A 67 18.80 -5.62 6.44
C GLN A 67 19.46 -6.69 7.32
N LYS A 68 19.18 -6.70 8.63
CA LYS A 68 19.72 -7.71 9.58
C LYS A 68 18.74 -8.85 9.85
N ARG A 69 17.55 -8.83 9.25
CA ARG A 69 16.51 -9.82 9.50
C ARG A 69 16.77 -11.09 8.72
N LYS A 70 16.84 -12.21 9.44
CA LYS A 70 16.94 -13.54 8.80
C LYS A 70 15.73 -13.80 7.90
N GLY A 71 15.98 -14.28 6.68
CA GLY A 71 14.94 -14.60 5.70
C GLY A 71 14.43 -13.40 4.90
N PHE A 72 14.99 -12.19 5.09
CA PHE A 72 14.78 -11.07 4.20
C PHE A 72 15.59 -11.24 2.92
N MET A 73 14.91 -11.11 1.77
CA MET A 73 15.50 -11.16 0.44
C MET A 73 14.96 -10.00 -0.39
N ASN A 74 15.79 -9.44 -1.25
CA ASN A 74 15.41 -8.42 -2.22
C ASN A 74 15.94 -8.81 -3.61
N GLU A 75 15.06 -8.75 -4.61
CA GLU A 75 15.39 -8.92 -6.02
C GLU A 75 14.71 -7.78 -6.80
N GLY A 76 15.50 -6.77 -7.15
CA GLY A 76 14.99 -5.56 -7.81
C GLY A 76 13.85 -4.90 -7.02
N ARG A 77 12.66 -4.84 -7.62
CA ARG A 77 11.46 -4.23 -7.01
C ARG A 77 10.64 -5.18 -6.13
N VAL A 78 11.12 -6.38 -5.88
CA VAL A 78 10.44 -7.40 -5.07
C VAL A 78 11.22 -7.63 -3.77
N TYR A 79 10.50 -7.63 -2.65
CA TYR A 79 11.03 -7.83 -1.30
C TYR A 79 10.28 -8.99 -0.66
N GLN A 80 10.99 -9.95 -0.10
CA GLN A 80 10.39 -11.16 0.46
C GLN A 80 10.91 -11.38 1.87
N ILE A 81 10.03 -11.85 2.75
CA ILE A 81 10.39 -12.25 4.11
C ILE A 81 9.84 -13.64 4.37
N HIS A 82 10.74 -14.60 4.57
CA HIS A 82 10.41 -15.98 4.93
C HIS A 82 10.54 -16.16 6.44
N PHE A 83 9.49 -16.71 7.05
CA PHE A 83 9.45 -16.96 8.48
C PHE A 83 9.92 -18.40 8.79
N PRO A 84 10.40 -18.67 10.02
CA PRO A 84 10.90 -20.00 10.39
C PRO A 84 9.86 -21.13 10.28
N LYS A 85 8.56 -20.84 10.43
CA LYS A 85 7.48 -21.82 10.25
C LYS A 85 7.29 -22.10 8.75
N LYS A 86 7.30 -23.39 8.37
CA LYS A 86 7.12 -23.83 6.98
C LYS A 86 5.88 -23.17 6.36
N SER A 87 6.04 -22.58 5.18
CA SER A 87 5.01 -21.93 4.35
C SER A 87 4.54 -20.51 4.73
N ASN A 88 5.13 -19.89 5.76
CA ASN A 88 4.81 -18.50 6.11
C ASN A 88 5.75 -17.52 5.38
N TYR A 89 5.17 -16.62 4.59
CA TYR A 89 5.93 -15.61 3.87
C TYR A 89 5.12 -14.33 3.63
N SER A 90 5.84 -13.25 3.37
CA SER A 90 5.28 -11.98 2.90
C SER A 90 6.10 -11.47 1.73
N ILE A 91 5.44 -10.93 0.71
CA ILE A 91 6.07 -10.36 -0.47
C ILE A 91 5.54 -8.94 -0.65
N LEU A 92 6.44 -7.99 -0.84
CA LEU A 92 6.12 -6.63 -1.28
C LEU A 92 6.73 -6.40 -2.67
N ARG A 93 5.90 -5.97 -3.62
CA ARG A 93 6.33 -5.51 -4.95
C ARG A 93 6.09 -4.01 -5.08
N VAL A 94 7.10 -3.29 -5.56
CA VAL A 94 7.01 -1.86 -5.85
C VAL A 94 6.68 -1.68 -7.34
N GLU A 95 5.52 -1.12 -7.62
CA GLU A 95 5.13 -0.66 -8.96
C GLU A 95 5.19 0.86 -9.03
N ASP A 96 5.04 1.44 -10.21
CA ASP A 96 5.23 2.89 -10.39
C ASP A 96 4.16 3.72 -9.65
N ARG A 97 2.96 3.19 -9.46
CA ARG A 97 1.82 3.91 -8.85
C ARG A 97 1.28 3.27 -7.58
N LYS A 98 1.76 2.09 -7.21
CA LYS A 98 1.27 1.36 -6.03
C LYS A 98 2.30 0.37 -5.49
N LEU A 99 2.10 -0.04 -4.25
CA LEU A 99 2.75 -1.22 -3.68
C LEU A 99 1.76 -2.37 -3.68
N LEU A 100 2.25 -3.57 -3.94
CA LEU A 100 1.47 -4.81 -3.80
C LEU A 100 2.07 -5.63 -2.68
N ILE A 101 1.28 -5.93 -1.65
CA ILE A 101 1.65 -6.85 -0.59
C ILE A 101 0.85 -8.12 -0.75
N SER A 102 1.51 -9.27 -0.75
CA SER A 102 0.87 -10.58 -0.64
C SER A 102 1.47 -11.35 0.52
N ALA A 103 0.61 -11.93 1.35
CA ALA A 103 1.03 -12.66 2.53
C ALA A 103 0.30 -14.01 2.66
N LYS A 104 1.04 -15.00 3.15
CA LYS A 104 0.54 -16.32 3.51
C LYS A 104 1.04 -16.69 4.90
N GLY A 105 0.14 -17.16 5.76
CA GLY A 105 0.47 -17.62 7.10
C GLY A 105 -0.11 -16.73 8.20
N SER A 106 0.73 -16.36 9.18
CA SER A 106 0.35 -15.63 10.38
C SER A 106 -0.07 -14.18 10.10
N TYR A 107 -0.75 -13.57 11.08
CA TYR A 107 -1.05 -12.14 11.07
C TYR A 107 0.23 -11.28 10.99
N ASP A 108 1.31 -11.68 11.67
CA ASP A 108 2.60 -10.98 11.53
C ASP A 108 3.12 -10.98 10.09
N ALA A 109 2.90 -12.04 9.32
CA ALA A 109 3.30 -12.09 7.92
C ALA A 109 2.45 -11.15 7.04
N GLU A 110 1.21 -10.89 7.44
CA GLU A 110 0.32 -9.94 6.78
C GLU A 110 0.76 -8.50 7.01
N SER A 111 1.10 -8.15 8.26
CA SER A 111 1.34 -6.76 8.66
C SER A 111 2.79 -6.32 8.62
N ILE A 112 3.74 -7.24 8.45
CA ILE A 112 5.18 -6.98 8.51
C ILE A 112 5.66 -5.78 7.67
N PHE A 113 5.10 -5.59 6.49
CA PHE A 113 5.48 -4.48 5.61
C PHE A 113 4.75 -3.17 5.95
N PHE A 114 3.67 -3.20 6.71
CA PHE A 114 2.98 -1.97 7.13
C PHE A 114 3.83 -1.14 8.09
N GLU A 115 4.53 -1.78 9.03
CA GLU A 115 5.37 -1.08 10.02
C GLU A 115 6.45 -0.18 9.38
N PRO A 116 7.29 -0.64 8.44
CA PRO A 116 8.19 0.27 7.72
C PRO A 116 7.42 1.35 6.96
N LEU A 117 6.33 0.99 6.29
CA LEU A 117 5.55 1.93 5.48
C LEU A 117 4.85 3.02 6.30
N GLU A 118 4.57 2.82 7.60
CA GLU A 118 4.09 3.86 8.50
C GLU A 118 5.10 5.00 8.73
N HIS A 119 6.39 4.71 8.50
CA HIS A 119 7.48 5.68 8.56
C HIS A 119 7.68 6.43 7.23
N PHE A 120 6.94 6.07 6.18
CA PHE A 120 6.88 6.85 4.95
C PHE A 120 6.16 8.17 5.21
N HIS A 121 6.82 9.30 4.93
CA HIS A 121 6.25 10.64 5.07
C HIS A 121 5.25 10.96 3.94
N GLY A 122 4.10 10.27 3.93
CA GLY A 122 3.03 10.47 2.96
C GLY A 122 1.72 9.76 3.34
N ARG A 123 0.65 10.03 2.60
CA ARG A 123 -0.68 9.46 2.83
C ARG A 123 -0.83 8.14 2.10
N LEU A 124 -0.38 7.07 2.73
CA LEU A 124 -0.53 5.72 2.20
C LEU A 124 -1.88 5.13 2.60
N LEU A 125 -2.69 4.80 1.59
CA LEU A 125 -3.96 4.11 1.74
C LEU A 125 -3.78 2.65 1.32
N ALA A 126 -4.02 1.70 2.23
CA ALA A 126 -4.02 0.28 1.94
C ALA A 126 -5.44 -0.18 1.60
N ILE A 127 -5.58 -1.01 0.56
CA ILE A 127 -6.85 -1.58 0.13
C ILE A 127 -6.69 -3.07 -0.16
N ASP A 128 -7.51 -3.88 0.50
CA ASP A 128 -7.82 -5.26 0.15
C ASP A 128 -9.19 -5.30 -0.54
N PHE A 129 -9.17 -5.54 -1.84
CA PHE A 129 -10.39 -5.60 -2.65
C PHE A 129 -11.17 -6.90 -2.46
N GLU A 130 -10.51 -7.98 -2.06
CA GLU A 130 -11.17 -9.29 -1.89
C GLU A 130 -12.02 -9.32 -0.63
N ASN A 131 -11.53 -8.68 0.43
CA ASN A 131 -12.21 -8.63 1.73
C ASN A 131 -12.91 -7.30 2.03
N GLU A 132 -12.94 -6.38 1.05
CA GLU A 132 -13.50 -5.02 1.18
C GLU A 132 -12.94 -4.23 2.37
N ARG A 133 -11.64 -4.40 2.64
CA ARG A 133 -10.95 -3.69 3.74
C ARG A 133 -10.11 -2.56 3.18
N TYR A 134 -10.15 -1.41 3.83
CA TYR A 134 -9.33 -0.28 3.47
C TYR A 134 -9.03 0.57 4.69
N GLY A 135 -7.90 1.27 4.66
CA GLY A 135 -7.50 2.16 5.74
C GLY A 135 -6.19 2.86 5.46
N TRP A 136 -6.03 4.05 6.08
CA TRP A 136 -4.75 4.74 6.09
C TRP A 136 -3.75 3.95 6.93
N LEU A 137 -2.52 3.78 6.43
CA LEU A 137 -1.47 3.17 7.24
C LEU A 137 -1.13 4.03 8.46
N LYS A 138 -1.22 5.35 8.33
CA LYS A 138 -1.04 6.30 9.42
C LYS A 138 -2.29 7.16 9.58
N PRO A 139 -2.89 7.24 10.80
CA PRO A 139 -4.04 8.09 11.04
C PRO A 139 -3.76 9.54 10.65
N ILE A 140 -4.71 10.18 9.97
CA ILE A 140 -4.64 11.61 9.69
C ILE A 140 -5.02 12.33 10.98
N LYS A 141 -4.01 12.77 11.75
CA LYS A 141 -4.26 13.61 12.92
C LYS A 141 -4.86 14.93 12.45
N GLU A 142 -6.12 15.19 12.79
CA GLU A 142 -6.67 16.54 12.74
C GLU A 142 -5.91 17.40 13.75
N ARG A 143 -5.36 18.53 13.30
CA ARG A 143 -4.96 19.58 14.24
C ARG A 143 -6.23 20.10 14.89
N LYS A 144 -6.48 19.72 16.14
CA LYS A 144 -7.41 20.47 16.99
C LYS A 144 -6.77 21.84 17.23
N TYR A 145 -7.25 22.87 16.54
CA TYR A 145 -7.01 24.24 16.99
C TYR A 145 -7.79 24.38 18.29
N VAL A 146 -7.08 24.47 19.42
CA VAL A 146 -7.63 24.83 20.73
C VAL A 146 -7.45 26.33 20.90
#